data_AF-A0A222EN61-F1
#
_entry.id   AF-A0A222EN61-F1
#
_cell.length_a   1.000
_cell.length_b   1.000
_cell.length_c   1.000
_cell.angle_alpha   90.00
_cell.angle_beta   90.00
_cell.angle_gamma   90.00
#
_symmetry.space_group_name_H-M   'P 1'
#
loop_
_entity.id
_entity.type
_entity.pdbx_description
1 polymer ?
#
loop_
_entity_poly.entity_id
_entity_poly.type
_entity_poly.pdbx_seq_one_letter_code
_entity_poly.pdbx_strand_id
1 'polypeptide(L)'
;MKIRHLISTTLEEFIGYLNNECFKGLTIKNNDLKIELNISNLYSNTNQEIDALYKQINYLRQENQESLNNKSCDLSKFARTEMNLISASSGIDKLVDISEEFEDLGFWNSDSISNYNEKFVIKKINSSAQSLKKDFKKISDILKNASIFIELDNLLNKIATTENLETILKLSSELLLKQNRVLELDYFFDYNKLTDEYNWIHDFVKISHVNAEFVSLVITIEVLTNSMKDKIYVPTAIKA
;
A
#
# COMPACT_ATOMS: atom_id res chain seq x y z
N MET A 1 -5.43 -19.89 12.18
CA MET A 1 -4.29 -18.99 12.48
C MET A 1 -4.77 -17.93 13.47
N LYS A 2 -4.00 -17.54 14.49
CA LYS A 2 -4.41 -16.44 15.39
C LYS A 2 -4.32 -15.11 14.64
N ILE A 3 -5.25 -14.18 14.89
CA ILE A 3 -5.28 -12.85 14.24
C ILE A 3 -3.95 -12.12 14.36
N ARG A 4 -3.34 -12.13 15.55
CA ARG A 4 -2.03 -11.51 15.76
C ARG A 4 -0.95 -12.09 14.84
N HIS A 5 -0.97 -13.40 14.60
CA HIS A 5 -0.04 -14.04 13.67
C HIS A 5 -0.34 -13.62 12.22
N LEU A 6 -1.61 -13.50 11.84
CA LEU A 6 -2.01 -12.99 10.52
C LEU A 6 -1.46 -11.59 10.26
N ILE A 7 -1.65 -10.66 11.22
CA ILE A 7 -1.16 -9.29 11.11
C ILE A 7 0.37 -9.28 11.01
N SER A 8 1.05 -10.02 11.89
CA SER A 8 2.52 -10.14 11.87
C SER A 8 3.04 -10.66 10.53
N THR A 9 2.48 -11.76 10.02
CA THR A 9 2.89 -12.34 8.74
C THR A 9 2.60 -11.40 7.58
N THR A 10 1.45 -10.73 7.57
CA THR A 10 1.12 -9.76 6.52
C THR A 10 2.07 -8.56 6.55
N LEU A 11 2.45 -8.07 7.74
CA LEU A 11 3.44 -7.01 7.89
C LEU A 11 4.82 -7.45 7.38
N GLU A 12 5.26 -8.67 7.72
CA GLU A 12 6.52 -9.25 7.22
C GLU A 12 6.54 -9.31 5.69
N GLU A 13 5.48 -9.84 5.08
CA GLU A 13 5.36 -9.92 3.63
C GLU A 13 5.30 -8.53 2.97
N PHE A 14 4.59 -7.58 3.59
CA PHE A 14 4.50 -6.21 3.09
C PHE A 14 5.85 -5.48 3.12
N ILE A 15 6.60 -5.58 4.22
CA ILE A 15 7.96 -5.01 4.28
C ILE A 15 8.90 -5.71 3.28
N GLY A 16 8.74 -7.03 3.11
CA GLY A 16 9.46 -7.79 2.09
C GLY A 16 9.18 -7.25 0.67
N TYR A 17 7.91 -7.04 0.33
CA TYR A 17 7.48 -6.47 -0.94
C TYR A 17 8.07 -5.06 -1.17
N LEU A 18 7.99 -4.18 -0.18
CA LEU A 18 8.56 -2.84 -0.26
C LEU A 18 10.06 -2.88 -0.57
N ASN A 19 10.81 -3.70 0.16
CA ASN A 19 12.27 -3.79 0.00
C ASN A 19 12.69 -4.45 -1.32
N ASN A 20 11.98 -5.49 -1.76
CA ASN A 20 12.40 -6.29 -2.91
C ASN A 20 11.92 -5.71 -4.25
N GLU A 21 10.78 -5.03 -4.26
CA GLU A 21 10.16 -4.51 -5.48
C GLU A 21 10.13 -2.97 -5.49
N CYS A 22 9.50 -2.33 -4.50
CA CYS A 22 9.25 -0.88 -4.54
C CYS A 22 10.53 -0.04 -4.38
N PHE A 23 11.42 -0.43 -3.45
CA PHE A 23 12.66 0.29 -3.15
C PHE A 23 13.85 -0.16 -4.00
N LYS A 24 13.65 -1.15 -4.87
CA LYS A 24 14.70 -1.69 -5.71
C LYS A 24 15.33 -0.61 -6.58
N GLY A 25 16.64 -0.38 -6.39
CA GLY A 25 17.40 0.63 -7.13
C GLY A 25 17.19 2.07 -6.66
N LEU A 26 16.40 2.30 -5.60
CA LEU A 26 16.27 3.61 -4.96
C LEU A 26 17.37 3.78 -3.91
N THR A 27 17.95 4.97 -3.83
CA THR A 27 18.98 5.28 -2.84
C THR A 27 18.77 6.67 -2.23
N ILE A 28 19.05 6.80 -0.93
CA ILE A 28 19.04 8.06 -0.17
C ILE A 28 20.45 8.27 0.37
N LYS A 29 21.05 9.45 0.12
CA LYS A 29 22.46 9.75 0.45
C LYS A 29 23.45 8.65 0.03
N ASN A 30 23.23 8.07 -1.15
CA ASN A 30 24.01 6.95 -1.74
C ASN A 30 23.90 5.60 -1.04
N ASN A 31 22.99 5.45 -0.06
CA ASN A 31 22.68 4.16 0.55
C ASN A 31 21.40 3.60 -0.06
N ASP A 32 21.38 2.29 -0.31
CA ASP A 32 20.18 1.61 -0.79
C ASP A 32 19.03 1.79 0.20
N LEU A 33 17.87 2.16 -0.33
CA LEU A 33 16.68 2.36 0.47
C LEU A 33 16.16 1.01 0.97
N LYS A 34 16.03 0.87 2.28
CA LYS A 34 15.50 -0.33 2.91
C LYS A 34 14.83 0.00 4.24
N ILE A 35 13.76 -0.72 4.55
CA ILE A 35 13.13 -0.76 5.88
C ILE A 35 13.57 -2.03 6.58
N GLU A 36 14.04 -1.92 7.81
CA GLU A 36 14.50 -3.05 8.60
C GLU A 36 13.39 -3.50 9.52
N LEU A 37 13.09 -4.80 9.46
CA LEU A 37 12.08 -5.44 10.30
C LEU A 37 12.76 -6.39 11.27
N ASN A 38 12.53 -6.20 12.56
CA ASN A 38 12.92 -7.15 13.58
C ASN A 38 11.84 -8.22 13.76
N ILE A 39 12.05 -9.35 13.07
CA ILE A 39 11.16 -10.52 13.10
C ILE A 39 10.91 -11.00 14.55
N SER A 40 11.91 -10.94 15.43
CA SER A 40 11.75 -11.39 16.83
C SER A 40 10.78 -10.50 17.62
N ASN A 41 10.80 -9.19 17.37
CA ASN A 41 9.87 -8.24 17.98
C ASN A 41 8.47 -8.32 17.35
N LEU A 42 8.39 -8.59 16.05
CA LEU A 42 7.13 -8.65 15.31
C LEU A 42 6.10 -9.60 15.95
N TYR A 43 6.55 -10.76 16.43
CA TYR A 43 5.69 -11.78 17.04
C TYR A 43 5.56 -11.63 18.57
N SER A 44 6.49 -10.95 19.24
CA SER A 44 6.52 -10.82 20.70
C SER A 44 5.93 -9.48 21.20
N ASN A 45 6.20 -8.38 20.50
CA ASN A 45 5.71 -7.03 20.78
C ASN A 45 5.50 -6.22 19.48
N THR A 46 4.39 -6.52 18.80
CA THR A 46 4.06 -5.98 17.47
C THR A 46 3.94 -4.45 17.49
N ASN A 47 3.38 -3.86 18.55
CA ASN A 47 3.20 -2.40 18.65
C ASN A 47 4.54 -1.66 18.73
N GLN A 48 5.50 -2.20 19.50
CA GLN A 48 6.85 -1.64 19.58
C GLN A 48 7.57 -1.69 18.22
N GLU A 49 7.35 -2.77 17.46
CA GLU A 49 7.92 -2.90 16.12
C GLU A 49 7.29 -1.89 15.15
N ILE A 50 5.96 -1.71 15.20
CA ILE A 50 5.25 -0.71 14.41
C ILE A 50 5.77 0.72 14.71
N ASP A 51 5.95 1.07 15.98
CA ASP A 51 6.55 2.34 16.38
C ASP A 51 7.97 2.53 15.83
N ALA A 52 8.77 1.47 15.80
CA ALA A 52 10.12 1.49 15.24
C ALA A 52 10.08 1.72 13.73
N LEU A 53 9.18 1.04 13.01
CA LEU A 53 8.98 1.22 11.58
C LEU A 53 8.57 2.66 11.24
N TYR A 54 7.63 3.26 12.00
CA TYR A 54 7.27 4.67 11.79
C TYR A 54 8.44 5.62 11.97
N LYS A 55 9.26 5.42 13.01
CA LYS A 55 10.47 6.22 13.23
C LYS A 55 11.44 6.09 12.07
N GLN A 56 11.64 4.86 11.57
CA GLN A 56 12.52 4.60 10.43
C GLN A 56 12.00 5.27 9.15
N ILE A 57 10.71 5.12 8.83
CA ILE A 57 10.11 5.74 7.64
C ILE A 57 10.20 7.27 7.72
N ASN A 58 9.86 7.86 8.86
CA ASN A 58 9.92 9.31 9.04
C ASN A 58 11.36 9.83 8.90
N TYR A 59 12.34 9.10 9.43
CA TYR A 59 13.76 9.42 9.24
C TYR A 59 14.14 9.37 7.76
N LEU A 60 13.80 8.29 7.04
CA LEU A 60 14.07 8.16 5.60
C LEU A 60 13.40 9.27 4.78
N ARG A 61 12.18 9.68 5.14
CA ARG A 61 11.49 10.79 4.48
C ARG A 61 12.18 12.12 4.72
N GLN A 62 12.62 12.40 5.95
CA GLN A 62 13.39 13.61 6.25
C GLN A 62 14.69 13.65 5.43
N GLU A 63 15.41 12.54 5.37
CA GLU A 63 16.63 12.41 4.58
C GLU A 63 16.38 12.59 3.08
N ASN A 64 15.25 12.08 2.56
CA ASN A 64 14.82 12.32 1.18
C ASN A 64 14.50 13.80 0.94
N GLN A 65 13.79 14.45 1.85
CA GLN A 65 13.47 15.88 1.77
C GLN A 65 14.72 16.77 1.80
N GLU A 66 15.73 16.42 2.60
CA GLU A 66 17.01 17.12 2.61
C GLU A 66 17.71 17.12 1.24
N SER A 67 17.46 16.09 0.40
CA SER A 67 18.06 16.01 -0.93
C SER A 67 17.64 17.15 -1.86
N LEU A 68 16.46 17.77 -1.63
CA LEU A 68 15.98 18.92 -2.38
C LEU A 68 16.86 20.17 -2.21
N ASN A 69 17.61 20.26 -1.11
CA ASN A 69 18.54 21.37 -0.88
C ASN A 69 19.81 21.27 -1.75
N ASN A 70 20.04 20.13 -2.41
CA ASN A 70 21.17 19.96 -3.31
C ASN A 70 20.82 20.48 -4.72
N LYS A 71 21.66 21.35 -5.28
CA LYS A 71 21.51 21.90 -6.63
C LYS A 71 21.48 20.83 -7.74
N SER A 72 21.99 19.64 -7.48
CA SER A 72 21.97 18.50 -8.41
C SER A 72 20.93 17.43 -8.03
N CYS A 73 19.87 17.81 -7.30
CA CYS A 73 18.82 16.87 -6.92
C CYS A 73 18.11 16.32 -8.17
N ASP A 74 17.99 14.99 -8.22
CA ASP A 74 17.13 14.32 -9.20
C ASP A 74 15.69 14.30 -8.68
N LEU A 75 14.87 15.20 -9.22
CA LEU A 75 13.47 15.36 -8.82
C LEU A 75 12.62 14.12 -9.12
N SER A 76 12.95 13.34 -10.15
CA SER A 76 12.24 12.10 -10.46
C SER A 76 12.49 11.07 -9.36
N LYS A 77 13.76 10.88 -9.03
CA LYS A 77 14.18 9.97 -7.96
C LYS A 77 13.63 10.40 -6.59
N PHE A 78 13.64 11.69 -6.29
CA PHE A 78 13.04 12.24 -5.08
C PHE A 78 11.55 11.90 -4.99
N ALA A 79 10.78 12.21 -6.04
CA ALA A 79 9.34 11.99 -6.07
C ALA A 79 9.00 10.49 -5.95
N ARG A 80 9.74 9.63 -6.65
CA ARG A 80 9.55 8.17 -6.58
C ARG A 80 9.83 7.64 -5.19
N THR A 81 10.90 8.12 -4.57
CA THR A 81 11.26 7.75 -3.19
C THR A 81 10.17 8.18 -2.21
N GLU A 82 9.72 9.43 -2.29
CA GLU A 82 8.70 9.97 -1.39
C GLU A 82 7.36 9.25 -1.54
N MET A 83 6.93 8.96 -2.75
CA MET A 83 5.68 8.24 -3.03
C MET A 83 5.71 6.82 -2.45
N ASN A 84 6.83 6.10 -2.58
CA ASN A 84 6.99 4.78 -2.00
C ASN A 84 7.02 4.82 -0.46
N LEU A 85 7.67 5.81 0.15
CA LEU A 85 7.71 5.97 1.61
C LEU A 85 6.33 6.37 2.19
N ILE A 86 5.57 7.22 1.50
CA ILE A 86 4.18 7.54 1.87
C ILE A 86 3.31 6.27 1.83
N SER A 87 3.49 5.45 0.80
CA SER A 87 2.76 4.20 0.63
C SER A 87 3.13 3.15 1.68
N ALA A 88 4.40 3.12 2.10
CA ALA A 88 4.87 2.30 3.20
C ALA A 88 4.17 2.70 4.52
N SER A 89 4.14 4.00 4.85
CA SER A 89 3.44 4.50 6.04
C SER A 89 1.97 4.13 6.02
N SER A 90 1.27 4.42 4.91
CA SER A 90 -0.16 4.13 4.79
C SER A 90 -0.47 2.64 4.86
N GLY A 91 0.39 1.77 4.31
CA GLY A 91 0.19 0.33 4.44
C GLY A 91 0.33 -0.16 5.88
N ILE A 92 1.27 0.40 6.64
CA ILE A 92 1.41 0.11 8.08
C ILE A 92 0.21 0.64 8.86
N ASP A 93 -0.20 1.89 8.62
CA ASP A 93 -1.42 2.48 9.21
C ASP A 93 -2.61 1.54 8.96
N LYS A 94 -2.74 1.03 7.74
CA LYS A 94 -3.86 0.15 7.40
C LYS A 94 -3.82 -1.18 8.14
N LEU A 95 -2.64 -1.75 8.35
CA LEU A 95 -2.48 -2.96 9.17
C LEU A 95 -2.85 -2.70 10.63
N VAL A 96 -2.48 -1.54 11.18
CA VAL A 96 -2.88 -1.11 12.52
C VAL A 96 -4.40 -0.98 12.62
N ASP A 97 -5.04 -0.26 11.69
CA ASP A 97 -6.50 -0.09 11.68
C ASP A 97 -7.24 -1.42 11.67
N ILE A 98 -6.82 -2.36 10.84
CA ILE A 98 -7.46 -3.69 10.75
C ILE A 98 -7.20 -4.50 12.03
N SER A 99 -6.00 -4.36 12.60
CA SER A 99 -5.61 -5.01 13.85
C SER A 99 -6.48 -4.55 15.02
N GLU A 100 -6.68 -3.23 15.17
CA GLU A 100 -7.57 -2.61 16.16
C GLU A 100 -9.03 -3.02 15.93
N GLU A 101 -9.50 -3.02 14.69
CA GLU A 101 -10.85 -3.48 14.37
C GLU A 101 -11.08 -4.93 14.81
N PHE A 102 -10.09 -5.81 14.64
CA PHE A 102 -10.20 -7.18 15.13
C PHE A 102 -10.21 -7.26 16.66
N GLU A 103 -9.51 -6.36 17.35
CA GLU A 103 -9.51 -6.27 18.81
C GLU A 103 -10.89 -5.85 19.33
N ASP A 104 -11.45 -4.78 18.75
CA ASP A 104 -12.77 -4.24 19.08
C ASP A 104 -13.90 -5.28 18.87
N LEU A 105 -13.77 -6.11 17.84
CA LEU A 105 -14.71 -7.19 17.56
C LEU A 105 -14.48 -8.44 18.43
N GLY A 106 -13.49 -8.42 19.33
CA GLY A 106 -13.22 -9.48 20.30
C GLY A 106 -12.48 -10.70 19.73
N PHE A 107 -11.93 -10.61 18.51
CA PHE A 107 -11.25 -11.74 17.87
C PHE A 107 -9.89 -12.06 18.50
N TRP A 108 -9.31 -11.14 19.27
CA TRP A 108 -8.04 -11.33 19.97
C TRP A 108 -8.12 -12.31 21.15
N ASN A 109 -9.28 -12.35 21.82
CA ASN A 109 -9.49 -13.14 23.03
C ASN A 109 -10.11 -14.52 22.77
N SER A 110 -10.47 -14.82 21.52
CA SER A 110 -11.07 -16.10 21.15
C SER A 110 -9.99 -17.04 20.63
N ASP A 111 -9.90 -18.25 21.19
CA ASP A 111 -9.09 -19.35 20.61
C ASP A 111 -9.63 -19.81 19.24
N SER A 112 -10.80 -19.31 18.83
CA SER A 112 -11.38 -19.55 17.51
C SER A 112 -10.76 -18.67 16.43
N ILE A 113 -10.58 -19.28 15.25
CA ILE A 113 -10.32 -18.56 14.00
C ILE A 113 -11.41 -17.49 13.83
N SER A 114 -11.02 -16.27 13.47
CA SER A 114 -11.92 -15.18 13.13
C SER A 114 -13.02 -15.67 12.18
N ASN A 115 -14.28 -15.52 12.59
CA ASN A 115 -15.43 -16.11 11.90
C ASN A 115 -16.06 -15.11 10.92
N TYR A 116 -15.28 -14.53 10.03
CA TYR A 116 -15.88 -13.78 8.93
C TYR A 116 -16.46 -14.75 7.90
N ASN A 117 -17.75 -14.59 7.61
CA ASN A 117 -18.32 -15.20 6.43
C ASN A 117 -17.88 -14.43 5.18
N GLU A 118 -17.80 -15.13 4.06
CA GLU A 118 -17.34 -14.59 2.78
C GLU A 118 -18.11 -13.34 2.35
N LYS A 119 -19.43 -13.31 2.59
CA LYS A 119 -20.28 -12.17 2.23
C LYS A 119 -19.88 -10.88 2.96
N PHE A 120 -19.49 -10.98 4.24
CA PHE A 120 -18.98 -9.83 4.99
C PHE A 120 -17.64 -9.35 4.44
N VAL A 121 -16.70 -10.27 4.19
CA VAL A 121 -15.37 -9.97 3.62
C VAL A 121 -15.52 -9.24 2.28
N ILE A 122 -16.32 -9.78 1.37
CA ILE A 122 -16.60 -9.17 0.06
C ILE A 122 -17.19 -7.78 0.22
N LYS A 123 -18.20 -7.61 1.09
CA LYS A 123 -18.83 -6.30 1.30
C LYS A 123 -17.83 -5.26 1.78
N LYS A 124 -16.91 -5.65 2.66
CA LYS A 124 -15.88 -4.76 3.21
C LYS A 124 -14.82 -4.40 2.17
N ILE A 125 -14.34 -5.37 1.40
CA ILE A 125 -13.44 -5.14 0.25
C ILE A 125 -14.10 -4.21 -0.77
N ASN A 126 -15.36 -4.46 -1.14
CA ASN A 126 -16.10 -3.64 -2.09
C ASN A 126 -16.24 -2.21 -1.56
N SER A 127 -16.51 -2.04 -0.27
CA SER A 127 -16.58 -0.71 0.36
C SER A 127 -15.24 0.04 0.28
N SER A 128 -14.12 -0.64 0.57
CA SER A 128 -12.78 -0.04 0.44
C SER A 128 -12.48 0.35 -1.01
N ALA A 129 -12.80 -0.53 -1.97
CA ALA A 129 -12.61 -0.25 -3.39
C ALA A 129 -13.48 0.93 -3.88
N GLN A 130 -14.72 1.05 -3.40
CA GLN A 130 -15.57 2.21 -3.69
C GLN A 130 -15.03 3.51 -3.08
N SER A 131 -14.40 3.44 -1.90
CA SER A 131 -13.74 4.60 -1.28
C SER A 131 -12.59 5.08 -2.16
N LEU A 132 -11.67 4.17 -2.50
CA LEU A 132 -10.54 4.46 -3.39
C LEU A 132 -11.00 5.02 -4.74
N LYS A 133 -12.07 4.47 -5.33
CA LYS A 133 -12.65 4.99 -6.56
C LYS A 133 -13.09 6.47 -6.43
N LYS A 134 -13.60 6.89 -5.26
CA LYS A 134 -13.95 8.31 -5.04
C LYS A 134 -12.70 9.19 -5.05
N ASP A 135 -11.59 8.72 -4.51
CA ASP A 135 -10.32 9.46 -4.51
C ASP A 135 -9.69 9.47 -5.90
N PHE A 136 -9.81 8.36 -6.64
CA PHE A 136 -9.41 8.26 -8.05
C PHE A 136 -10.05 9.34 -8.94
N LYS A 137 -11.32 9.67 -8.67
CA LYS A 137 -12.04 10.73 -9.40
C LYS A 137 -11.48 12.14 -9.16
N LYS A 138 -10.74 12.36 -8.07
CA LYS A 138 -10.17 13.67 -7.71
C LYS A 138 -8.84 13.96 -8.42
N ILE A 139 -8.24 12.97 -9.08
CA ILE A 139 -7.02 13.12 -9.89
C ILE A 139 -7.28 14.05 -11.07
N SER A 140 -6.28 14.81 -11.52
CA SER A 140 -6.39 15.68 -12.69
C SER A 140 -6.73 14.88 -13.96
N ASP A 141 -7.53 15.47 -14.85
CA ASP A 141 -8.02 14.77 -16.05
C ASP A 141 -6.88 14.40 -17.02
N ILE A 142 -5.78 15.15 -16.99
CA ILE A 142 -4.55 14.86 -17.74
C ILE A 142 -4.03 13.45 -17.37
N LEU A 143 -4.00 13.13 -16.08
CA LEU A 143 -3.54 11.82 -15.59
C LEU A 143 -4.58 10.72 -15.81
N LYS A 144 -5.87 11.02 -15.64
CA LYS A 144 -6.96 10.04 -15.86
C LYS A 144 -6.99 9.47 -17.29
N ASN A 145 -6.57 10.27 -18.27
CA ASN A 145 -6.57 9.86 -19.67
C ASN A 145 -5.38 8.95 -20.03
N ALA A 146 -4.40 8.77 -19.14
CA ALA A 146 -3.33 7.82 -19.35
C ALA A 146 -3.88 6.38 -19.31
N SER A 147 -3.41 5.53 -20.23
CA SER A 147 -3.93 4.15 -20.38
C SER A 147 -3.86 3.35 -19.08
N ILE A 148 -2.78 3.54 -18.29
CA ILE A 148 -2.59 2.85 -17.02
C ILE A 148 -3.65 3.24 -15.98
N PHE A 149 -4.09 4.52 -15.93
CA PHE A 149 -5.14 4.96 -15.04
C PHE A 149 -6.50 4.39 -15.44
N ILE A 150 -6.77 4.26 -16.74
CA ILE A 150 -7.99 3.62 -17.25
C ILE A 150 -8.00 2.13 -16.91
N GLU A 151 -6.87 1.44 -17.07
CA GLU A 151 -6.71 0.03 -16.67
C GLU A 151 -6.97 -0.16 -15.18
N LEU A 152 -6.37 0.69 -14.34
CA LEU A 152 -6.56 0.65 -12.88
C LEU A 152 -8.01 0.95 -12.46
N ASP A 153 -8.65 1.97 -13.03
CA ASP A 153 -10.07 2.27 -12.74
C ASP A 153 -10.97 1.08 -13.13
N ASN A 154 -10.69 0.43 -14.26
CA ASN A 154 -11.42 -0.76 -14.68
C ASN A 154 -11.25 -1.94 -13.70
N LEU A 155 -10.04 -2.17 -13.19
CA LEU A 155 -9.79 -3.19 -12.17
C LEU A 155 -10.53 -2.87 -10.87
N LEU A 156 -10.43 -1.62 -10.39
CA LEU A 156 -11.16 -1.14 -9.22
C LEU A 156 -12.67 -1.30 -9.37
N ASN A 157 -13.22 -0.98 -10.54
CA ASN A 157 -14.64 -1.14 -10.83
C ASN A 157 -15.09 -2.60 -10.73
N LYS A 158 -14.29 -3.53 -11.26
CA LYS A 158 -14.58 -4.96 -11.17
C LYS A 158 -14.49 -5.46 -9.73
N ILE A 159 -13.45 -5.07 -8.97
CA ILE A 159 -13.31 -5.42 -7.56
C ILE A 159 -14.51 -4.89 -6.77
N ALA A 160 -14.90 -3.63 -6.98
CA ALA A 160 -15.94 -2.97 -6.20
C ALA A 160 -17.37 -3.46 -6.45
N THR A 161 -17.58 -4.33 -7.45
CA THR A 161 -18.91 -4.80 -7.88
C THR A 161 -19.05 -6.32 -7.91
N THR A 162 -17.94 -7.07 -7.94
CA THR A 162 -18.00 -8.53 -7.92
C THR A 162 -18.46 -9.07 -6.56
N GLU A 163 -19.17 -10.20 -6.59
CA GLU A 163 -19.57 -10.97 -5.41
C GLU A 163 -18.82 -12.31 -5.31
N ASN A 164 -17.78 -12.49 -6.14
CA ASN A 164 -16.94 -13.70 -6.12
C ASN A 164 -15.55 -13.37 -5.57
N LEU A 165 -15.18 -13.99 -4.45
CA LEU A 165 -13.91 -13.74 -3.78
C LEU A 165 -12.69 -14.20 -4.58
N GLU A 166 -12.78 -15.32 -5.30
CA GLU A 166 -11.67 -15.80 -6.14
C GLU A 166 -11.37 -14.82 -7.28
N THR A 167 -12.42 -14.23 -7.86
CA THR A 167 -12.28 -13.13 -8.84
C THR A 167 -11.62 -11.92 -8.21
N ILE A 168 -11.98 -11.54 -6.97
CA ILE A 168 -11.31 -10.43 -6.25
C ILE A 168 -9.82 -10.70 -6.11
N LEU A 169 -9.42 -11.91 -5.68
CA LEU A 169 -8.01 -12.26 -5.49
C LEU A 169 -7.21 -12.18 -6.81
N LYS A 170 -7.78 -12.69 -7.90
CA LYS A 170 -7.14 -12.58 -9.23
C LYS A 170 -6.98 -11.12 -9.66
N LEU A 171 -8.02 -10.31 -9.49
CA LEU A 171 -8.00 -8.89 -9.83
C LEU A 171 -7.04 -8.11 -8.93
N SER A 172 -6.87 -8.47 -7.66
CA SER A 172 -5.95 -7.78 -6.76
C SER A 172 -4.49 -8.00 -7.13
N SER A 173 -4.12 -9.21 -7.57
CA SER A 173 -2.76 -9.46 -8.07
C SER A 173 -2.49 -8.68 -9.35
N GLU A 174 -3.46 -8.62 -10.28
CA GLU A 174 -3.35 -7.79 -11.48
C GLU A 174 -3.24 -6.29 -11.11
N LEU A 175 -4.01 -5.84 -10.11
CA LEU A 175 -3.98 -4.47 -9.62
C LEU A 175 -2.60 -4.10 -9.07
N LEU A 176 -1.99 -4.97 -8.26
CA LEU A 176 -0.65 -4.73 -7.70
C LEU A 176 0.41 -4.59 -8.80
N LEU A 177 0.41 -5.51 -9.77
CA LEU A 177 1.34 -5.47 -10.91
C LEU A 177 1.19 -4.19 -11.74
N LYS A 178 -0.04 -3.71 -11.95
CA LYS A 178 -0.30 -2.47 -12.68
C LYS A 178 0.07 -1.24 -11.86
N GLN A 179 -0.15 -1.28 -10.54
CA GLN A 179 0.21 -0.20 -9.62
C GLN A 179 1.73 0.00 -9.57
N ASN A 180 2.55 -1.05 -9.68
CA ASN A 180 4.00 -0.92 -9.78
C ASN A 180 4.46 -0.05 -10.96
N ARG A 181 3.71 -0.05 -12.06
CA ARG A 181 3.99 0.84 -13.20
C ARG A 181 3.68 2.31 -12.91
N VAL A 182 2.77 2.58 -11.98
CA VAL A 182 2.50 3.95 -11.51
C VAL A 182 3.65 4.47 -10.66
N LEU A 183 4.30 3.59 -9.88
CA LEU A 183 5.47 3.92 -9.06
C LEU A 183 6.69 4.31 -9.90
N GLU A 184 6.75 3.94 -11.18
CA GLU A 184 7.91 4.25 -12.03
C GLU A 184 7.98 5.71 -12.46
N LEU A 185 6.95 6.55 -12.21
CA LEU A 185 6.85 8.02 -12.41
C LEU A 185 7.18 8.61 -13.80
N ASP A 186 8.04 7.96 -14.59
CA ASP A 186 8.55 8.37 -15.90
C ASP A 186 7.43 8.50 -16.96
N TYR A 187 6.26 7.92 -16.70
CA TYR A 187 5.07 8.01 -17.55
C TYR A 187 4.17 9.23 -17.26
N PHE A 188 4.38 9.93 -16.14
CA PHE A 188 3.37 10.85 -15.60
C PHE A 188 3.81 12.32 -15.60
N PHE A 189 5.11 12.57 -15.65
CA PHE A 189 5.64 13.93 -15.53
C PHE A 189 6.49 14.28 -16.75
N ASP A 190 6.02 15.26 -17.52
CA ASP A 190 6.88 15.96 -18.46
C ASP A 190 7.74 16.93 -17.65
N TYR A 191 8.91 16.45 -17.21
CA TYR A 191 9.87 17.23 -16.42
C TYR A 191 10.32 18.52 -17.15
N ASN A 192 10.09 18.63 -18.47
CA ASN A 192 10.38 19.84 -19.24
C ASN A 192 9.23 20.86 -19.23
N LYS A 193 8.03 20.49 -18.76
CA LYS A 193 6.88 21.39 -18.53
C LYS A 193 6.79 21.90 -17.08
N LEU A 194 7.79 21.61 -16.25
CA LEU A 194 7.90 22.02 -14.84
C LEU A 194 8.05 23.54 -14.62
N THR A 195 7.82 24.37 -15.64
CA THR A 195 7.86 25.84 -15.51
C THR A 195 6.78 26.41 -14.57
N ASP A 196 5.73 25.63 -14.24
CA ASP A 196 4.76 25.97 -13.19
C ASP A 196 4.96 25.09 -11.95
N GLU A 197 5.85 25.52 -11.05
CA GLU A 197 6.24 24.81 -9.82
C GLU A 197 5.08 24.43 -8.88
N TYR A 198 3.92 25.08 -9.00
CA TYR A 198 2.79 24.86 -8.09
C TYR A 198 1.93 23.66 -8.48
N ASN A 199 1.68 23.43 -9.78
CA ASN A 199 0.71 22.44 -10.23
C ASN A 199 1.22 21.00 -10.10
N TRP A 200 2.53 20.79 -10.28
CA TRP A 200 3.10 19.44 -10.19
C TRP A 200 3.12 18.90 -8.76
N ILE A 201 3.31 19.77 -7.74
CA ILE A 201 3.28 19.35 -6.33
C ILE A 201 1.88 18.87 -5.95
N HIS A 202 0.83 19.60 -6.37
CA HIS A 202 -0.55 19.20 -6.11
C HIS A 202 -0.91 17.87 -6.79
N ASP A 203 -0.47 17.67 -8.03
CA ASP A 203 -0.71 16.42 -8.74
C ASP A 203 0.11 15.26 -8.16
N PHE A 204 1.37 15.49 -7.79
CA PHE A 204 2.21 14.53 -7.07
C PHE A 204 1.57 14.09 -5.75
N VAL A 205 1.06 15.03 -4.94
CA VAL A 205 0.39 14.73 -3.67
C VAL A 205 -0.85 13.88 -3.89
N LYS A 206 -1.67 14.21 -4.90
CA LYS A 206 -2.88 13.43 -5.23
C LYS A 206 -2.54 12.02 -5.71
N ILE A 207 -1.56 11.86 -6.60
CA ILE A 207 -1.11 10.55 -7.07
C ILE A 207 -0.56 9.74 -5.90
N SER A 208 0.28 10.34 -5.06
CA SER A 208 0.87 9.68 -3.90
C SER A 208 -0.19 9.19 -2.92
N HIS A 209 -1.21 10.01 -2.67
CA HIS A 209 -2.34 9.63 -1.82
C HIS A 209 -3.13 8.46 -2.43
N VAL A 210 -3.48 8.54 -3.71
CA VAL A 210 -4.17 7.44 -4.40
C VAL A 210 -3.35 6.16 -4.40
N ASN A 211 -2.04 6.27 -4.54
CA ASN A 211 -1.13 5.13 -4.49
C ASN A 211 -1.12 4.47 -3.11
N ALA A 212 -1.07 5.26 -2.05
CA ALA A 212 -1.20 4.80 -0.68
C ALA A 212 -2.53 4.05 -0.43
N GLU A 213 -3.64 4.58 -0.97
CA GLU A 213 -4.95 3.93 -0.87
C GLU A 213 -5.02 2.61 -1.65
N PHE A 214 -4.32 2.46 -2.79
CA PHE A 214 -4.20 1.17 -3.47
C PHE A 214 -3.51 0.12 -2.61
N VAL A 215 -2.38 0.49 -2.01
CA VAL A 215 -1.64 -0.39 -1.10
C VAL A 215 -2.53 -0.79 0.07
N SER A 216 -3.28 0.17 0.63
CA SER A 216 -4.26 -0.09 1.69
C SER A 216 -5.36 -1.06 1.25
N LEU A 217 -5.87 -0.96 0.02
CA LEU A 217 -6.84 -1.92 -0.53
C LEU A 217 -6.24 -3.31 -0.66
N VAL A 218 -5.02 -3.44 -1.19
CA VAL A 218 -4.32 -4.73 -1.37
C VAL A 218 -4.12 -5.42 -0.01
N ILE A 219 -3.64 -4.67 0.99
CA ILE A 219 -3.50 -5.16 2.38
C ILE A 219 -4.86 -5.57 2.95
N THR A 220 -5.90 -4.76 2.73
CA THR A 220 -7.26 -5.09 3.19
C THR A 220 -7.73 -6.42 2.59
N ILE A 221 -7.51 -6.65 1.30
CA ILE A 221 -7.87 -7.90 0.61
C ILE A 221 -7.09 -9.06 1.21
N GLU A 222 -5.76 -8.93 1.36
CA GLU A 222 -4.89 -9.97 1.93
C GLU A 222 -5.33 -10.36 3.34
N VAL A 223 -5.50 -9.39 4.25
CA VAL A 223 -5.86 -9.68 5.64
C VAL A 223 -7.27 -10.27 5.74
N LEU A 224 -8.26 -9.65 5.09
CA LEU A 224 -9.65 -10.11 5.24
C LEU A 224 -9.86 -11.49 4.61
N THR A 225 -9.26 -11.78 3.45
CA THR A 225 -9.41 -13.09 2.80
C THR A 225 -8.77 -14.21 3.62
N ASN A 226 -7.62 -13.95 4.26
CA ASN A 226 -6.92 -14.91 5.10
C ASN A 226 -7.46 -15.00 6.54
N SER A 227 -8.34 -14.09 6.94
CA SER A 227 -9.03 -14.15 8.24
C SER A 227 -10.28 -15.06 8.24
N MET A 228 -10.68 -15.63 7.10
CA MET A 228 -11.85 -16.51 7.00
C MET A 228 -11.58 -17.93 7.52
N LYS A 229 -12.60 -18.54 8.15
CA LYS A 229 -12.55 -19.82 8.85
C LYS A 229 -12.01 -21.02 8.03
N ASP A 230 -12.37 -21.10 6.76
CA ASP A 230 -12.12 -22.28 5.92
C ASP A 230 -10.89 -22.13 5.01
N LYS A 231 -10.13 -21.04 5.13
CA LYS A 231 -8.91 -20.82 4.36
C LYS A 231 -7.66 -21.01 5.24
N ILE A 232 -6.78 -21.90 4.80
CA ILE A 232 -5.37 -21.87 5.20
C ILE A 232 -4.79 -20.56 4.65
N TYR A 233 -3.90 -19.92 5.39
CA TYR A 233 -3.21 -18.72 4.90
C TYR A 233 -2.63 -18.98 3.50
N VAL A 234 -3.08 -18.23 2.49
CA VAL A 234 -2.55 -18.28 1.13
C VAL A 234 -2.07 -16.88 0.77
N PRO A 235 -0.74 -16.65 0.80
CA PRO A 235 -0.19 -15.37 0.41
C PRO A 235 -0.42 -15.17 -1.08
N THR A 236 -1.30 -14.23 -1.45
CA THR A 236 -1.84 -14.14 -2.81
C THR A 236 -1.73 -12.77 -3.43
N ALA A 237 -1.95 -11.70 -2.65
CA ALA A 237 -1.93 -10.35 -3.18
C ALA A 237 -0.55 -9.70 -3.07
N ILE A 238 0.12 -9.80 -1.91
CA ILE A 238 1.38 -9.07 -1.62
C ILE A 238 2.64 -9.73 -2.21
N LYS A 239 2.55 -10.98 -2.72
CA LYS A 239 3.68 -11.72 -3.34
C LYS A 239 3.79 -11.62 -4.87
N ALA A 240 2.96 -10.80 -5.51
CA ALA A 240 2.88 -10.72 -6.98
C ALA A 240 4.05 -9.95 -7.61
#